data_AF-A0A2G9PQU4-F1
#
_entry.id   AF-A0A2G9PQU4-F1
#
_cell.length_a   1.000
_cell.length_b   1.000
_cell.length_c   1.000
_cell.angle_alpha   90.00
_cell.angle_beta   90.00
_cell.angle_gamma   90.00
#
_symmetry.space_group_name_H-M   'P 1'
#
loop_
_entity.id
_entity.type
_entity.pdbx_description
1 polymer ?
#
loop_
_entity_poly.entity_id
_entity_poly.type
_entity_poly.pdbx_seq_one_letter_code
_entity_poly.pdbx_strand_id
1 'polypeptide(L)'
;MVTKKNAKEDQGKQTKYEIARMLGSRALQISYGAPFMIKLTKKQLEDIRYNPIEIAKMEFAENALPFTVVRVNPKSLSLIEQEKTAKS
;
A
#
# COMPACT_ATOMS: atom_id res chain seq x y z
N MET A 1 -16.49 8.66 28.96
CA MET A 1 -15.85 7.33 28.76
C MET A 1 -15.57 7.15 27.28
N VAL A 2 -14.32 7.31 26.83
CA VAL A 2 -13.93 7.04 25.44
C VAL A 2 -13.42 5.60 25.40
N THR A 3 -14.26 4.67 24.98
CA THR A 3 -13.90 3.25 24.89
C THR A 3 -12.86 3.05 23.79
N LYS A 4 -11.68 2.61 24.24
CA LYS A 4 -10.55 2.12 23.46
C LYS A 4 -10.96 0.97 22.54
N LYS A 5 -10.16 0.82 21.47
CA LYS A 5 -9.77 -0.43 20.80
C LYS A 5 -10.92 -1.35 20.37
N ASN A 6 -11.18 -1.40 19.05
CA ASN A 6 -11.38 -2.65 18.31
C ASN A 6 -11.46 -2.33 16.80
N ALA A 7 -10.30 -2.16 16.16
CA ALA A 7 -10.16 -2.31 14.71
C ALA A 7 -9.07 -3.35 14.45
N LYS A 8 -9.18 -4.47 15.18
CA LYS A 8 -8.27 -5.62 15.12
C LYS A 8 -9.02 -6.78 14.47
N GLU A 9 -9.66 -6.53 13.33
CA GLU A 9 -10.35 -7.57 12.57
C GLU A 9 -9.66 -7.67 11.20
N ASP A 10 -9.08 -8.86 10.97
CA ASP A 10 -8.33 -9.28 9.78
C ASP A 10 -6.83 -8.88 9.73
N GLN A 11 -6.07 -9.13 10.81
CA GLN A 11 -4.61 -8.94 10.86
C GLN A 11 -3.78 -9.98 10.08
N GLY A 12 -4.37 -10.74 9.16
CA GLY A 12 -3.70 -11.87 8.52
C GLY A 12 -3.42 -11.69 7.04
N LYS A 13 -4.38 -11.16 6.27
CA LYS A 13 -4.32 -11.22 4.81
C LYS A 13 -4.83 -9.93 4.15
N GLN A 14 -4.04 -9.43 3.21
CA GLN A 14 -4.50 -8.39 2.29
C GLN A 14 -5.50 -9.00 1.32
N THR A 15 -6.55 -8.25 0.99
CA THR A 15 -7.52 -8.68 -0.03
C THR A 15 -6.88 -8.63 -1.42
N LYS A 16 -7.41 -9.40 -2.38
CA LYS A 16 -6.94 -9.36 -3.78
C LYS A 16 -6.97 -7.94 -4.38
N TYR A 17 -7.93 -7.11 -3.94
CA TYR A 17 -8.07 -5.73 -4.40
C TYR A 17 -7.00 -4.82 -3.79
N GLU A 18 -6.70 -5.02 -2.52
CA GLU A 18 -5.61 -4.31 -1.84
C GLU A 18 -4.27 -4.63 -2.50
N ILE A 19 -3.97 -5.92 -2.71
CA ILE A 19 -2.75 -6.38 -3.39
C ILE A 19 -2.64 -5.75 -4.78
N ALA A 20 -3.69 -5.84 -5.60
CA ALA A 20 -3.70 -5.25 -6.93
C ALA A 20 -3.44 -3.74 -6.90
N ARG A 21 -4.05 -3.01 -5.95
CA ARG A 21 -3.87 -1.57 -5.80
C ARG A 21 -2.47 -1.19 -5.34
N MET A 22 -1.89 -1.94 -4.41
CA MET A 22 -0.52 -1.71 -3.92
C MET A 22 0.51 -1.96 -5.02
N LEU A 23 0.38 -3.06 -5.78
CA LEU A 23 1.26 -3.34 -6.90
C LEU A 23 1.13 -2.29 -8.01
N GLY A 24 -0.10 -1.90 -8.36
CA GLY A 24 -0.35 -0.88 -9.36
C GLY A 24 0.19 0.50 -8.98
N SER A 25 -0.06 0.95 -7.74
CA SER A 25 0.46 2.23 -7.25
C SER A 25 1.99 2.23 -7.20
N ARG A 26 2.60 1.11 -6.78
CA ARG A 26 4.06 1.01 -6.73
C ARG A 26 4.69 0.95 -8.12
N ALA A 27 4.13 0.18 -9.04
CA ALA A 27 4.59 0.12 -10.42
C ALA A 27 4.54 1.51 -11.08
N LEU A 28 3.52 2.33 -10.75
CA LEU A 28 3.45 3.71 -11.21
C LEU A 28 4.58 4.57 -10.63
N GLN A 29 4.86 4.46 -9.33
CA GLN A 29 5.99 5.17 -8.70
C GLN A 29 7.33 4.82 -9.36
N ILE A 30 7.57 3.53 -9.60
CA ILE A 30 8.77 3.03 -10.27
C ILE A 30 8.88 3.59 -11.69
N SER A 31 7.78 3.62 -12.43
CA SER A 31 7.73 4.21 -13.78
C SER A 31 8.12 5.69 -13.80
N TYR A 32 7.86 6.42 -12.71
CA TYR A 32 8.28 7.82 -12.53
C TYR A 32 9.70 7.99 -11.98
N GLY A 33 10.48 6.91 -11.86
CA GLY A 33 11.86 6.97 -11.39
C GLY A 33 11.99 7.00 -9.87
N ALA A 34 10.96 6.56 -9.12
CA ALA A 34 11.09 6.38 -7.68
C ALA A 34 12.17 5.33 -7.36
N PRO A 35 12.94 5.51 -6.26
CA PRO A 35 13.97 4.56 -5.87
C PRO A 35 13.38 3.20 -5.50
N PHE A 36 14.15 2.14 -5.77
CA PHE A 36 13.83 0.78 -5.35
C PHE A 36 14.17 0.59 -3.87
N MET A 37 13.31 -0.16 -3.18
CA MET A 37 13.47 -0.45 -1.75
C MET A 37 14.26 -1.75 -1.52
N ILE A 38 14.41 -2.56 -2.57
CA ILE A 38 15.16 -3.82 -2.57
C ILE A 38 16.48 -3.66 -3.33
N LYS A 39 17.48 -4.49 -2.97
CA LYS A 39 18.78 -4.50 -3.66
C LYS A 39 18.68 -5.37 -4.91
N LEU A 40 18.38 -4.76 -6.06
CA LEU A 40 18.42 -5.44 -7.35
C LEU A 40 19.83 -5.38 -7.95
N THR A 41 20.36 -6.53 -8.34
CA THR A 41 21.57 -6.59 -9.18
C THR A 41 21.22 -6.25 -10.63
N LYS A 42 22.19 -5.72 -11.40
CA LYS A 42 22.00 -5.38 -12.82
C LYS A 42 21.46 -6.56 -13.65
N LYS A 43 21.94 -7.77 -13.35
CA LYS A 43 21.48 -9.01 -13.99
C LYS A 43 19.99 -9.27 -13.77
N GLN A 44 19.50 -9.11 -12.54
CA GLN A 44 18.07 -9.28 -12.22
C GLN A 44 17.19 -8.24 -12.91
N LEU A 45 17.67 -7.00 -13.03
CA LEU A 45 16.97 -5.92 -13.73
C LEU A 45 16.88 -6.17 -15.24
N GLU A 46 17.94 -6.71 -15.84
CA GLU A 46 17.97 -7.12 -17.25
C GLU A 46 17.03 -8.31 -17.51
N ASP A 47 17.03 -9.32 -16.62
CA ASP A 47 16.17 -10.50 -16.72
C ASP A 47 14.67 -10.13 -16.75
N ILE A 48 14.26 -9.15 -15.94
CA ILE A 48 12.88 -8.65 -15.91
C ILE A 48 12.62 -7.49 -16.87
N ARG A 49 13.58 -7.15 -17.74
CA ARG A 49 13.50 -6.05 -18.71
C ARG A 49 13.05 -4.72 -18.10
N TYR A 50 13.49 -4.44 -16.87
CA TYR A 50 13.11 -3.24 -16.14
C TYR A 50 11.59 -3.03 -16.00
N ASN A 51 10.79 -4.11 -16.03
CA ASN A 51 9.34 -4.00 -15.96
C ASN A 51 8.90 -3.51 -14.56
N PRO A 52 8.24 -2.34 -14.45
CA PRO A 52 7.82 -1.76 -13.18
C PRO A 52 6.92 -2.68 -12.35
N ILE A 53 6.08 -3.48 -13.01
CA ILE A 53 5.15 -4.40 -12.33
C ILE A 53 5.90 -5.55 -11.67
N GLU A 54 6.90 -6.11 -12.36
CA GLU A 54 7.71 -7.20 -11.81
C GLU A 54 8.58 -6.71 -10.64
N ILE A 55 9.13 -5.50 -10.75
CA ILE A 55 9.86 -4.86 -9.65
C ILE A 55 8.93 -4.65 -8.44
N ALA A 56 7.72 -4.14 -8.65
CA ALA A 56 6.74 -3.96 -7.57
C ALA A 56 6.34 -5.30 -6.92
N LYS A 57 6.23 -6.39 -7.69
CA LYS A 57 5.97 -7.74 -7.15
C LYS A 57 7.11 -8.24 -6.29
N MET A 58 8.36 -8.02 -6.69
CA MET A 58 9.53 -8.39 -5.90
C MET A 58 9.58 -7.62 -4.58
N GLU A 59 9.36 -6.31 -4.62
CA GLU A 59 9.30 -5.49 -3.40
C GLU A 59 8.15 -5.90 -2.47
N PHE A 60 7.00 -6.27 -3.04
CA PHE A 60 5.88 -6.79 -2.27
C PHE A 60 6.20 -8.13 -1.60
N ALA A 61 6.88 -9.05 -2.31
CA ALA A 61 7.30 -10.34 -1.77
C ALA A 61 8.30 -10.19 -0.60
N GLU A 62 9.17 -9.18 -0.67
CA GLU A 62 10.11 -8.83 0.40
C GLU A 62 9.48 -7.98 1.53
N ASN A 63 8.17 -7.68 1.45
CA ASN A 63 7.47 -6.77 2.38
C ASN A 63 8.16 -5.38 2.49
N ALA A 64 8.79 -4.92 1.42
CA ALA A 64 9.59 -3.70 1.37
C ALA A 64 8.83 -2.46 0.87
N LEU A 65 7.50 -2.58 0.69
CA LEU A 65 6.68 -1.45 0.21
C LEU A 65 6.66 -0.30 1.23
N PRO A 66 6.88 0.95 0.82
CA PRO A 66 6.98 2.10 1.73
C PRO A 66 5.62 2.64 2.20
N PHE A 67 4.54 1.87 2.08
CA PHE A 67 3.19 2.29 2.44
C PHE A 67 2.35 1.12 2.92
N THR A 68 1.24 1.44 3.59
CA THR A 68 0.30 0.47 4.15
C THR A 68 -1.13 0.78 3.71
N VAL A 69 -2.00 -0.22 3.82
CA VAL A 69 -3.42 -0.07 3.50
C VAL A 69 -4.18 0.43 4.72
N VAL A 70 -4.84 1.56 4.58
CA VAL A 70 -5.77 2.09 5.59
C VAL A 70 -7.18 1.64 5.23
N ARG A 71 -7.77 0.79 6.07
CA ARG A 71 -9.16 0.35 5.94
C ARG A 71 -10.06 1.34 6.67
N VAL A 72 -10.96 1.97 5.94
CA VAL A 72 -11.95 2.91 6.49
C VAL A 72 -13.30 2.20 6.61
N ASN A 73 -13.85 2.14 7.83
CA ASN A 73 -15.19 1.62 8.05
C ASN A 73 -16.21 2.74 7.73
N PRO A 74 -17.40 2.45 7.17
CA PRO A 74 -18.39 3.50 6.86
C PRO A 74 -18.77 4.35 8.07
N LYS A 75 -18.82 3.72 9.26
CA LYS A 75 -19.09 4.43 10.53
C LYS A 75 -17.97 5.39 10.94
N SER A 76 -16.71 5.10 10.60
CA SER A 76 -15.61 6.03 10.86
C SER A 76 -15.53 7.15 9.83
N LEU A 77 -15.96 6.90 8.59
CA LEU A 77 -15.98 7.93 7.54
C LEU A 77 -16.94 9.06 7.88
N SER A 78 -18.15 8.74 8.32
CA SER A 78 -19.12 9.76 8.72
C SER A 78 -18.61 10.63 9.87
N LEU A 79 -17.93 10.05 10.87
CA LEU A 79 -17.35 10.81 11.98
C LEU A 79 -16.25 11.78 11.50
N ILE A 80 -15.39 11.36 10.58
CA ILE A 80 -14.35 12.22 9.99
C ILE A 80 -14.97 13.37 9.18
N GLU A 81 -16.06 13.12 8.47
CA GLU A 81 -16.76 14.14 7.70
C GLU A 81 -17.43 15.18 8.60
N GLN A 82 -18.09 14.74 9.69
CA GLN A 82 -18.71 15.64 10.67
C GLN A 82 -17.67 16.51 11.40
N GLU A 83 -16.47 15.98 11.70
CA GLU A 83 -15.39 16.78 12.30
C GLU A 83 -14.80 17.82 11.34
N LYS A 84 -14.83 17.57 10.03
CA LYS A 84 -14.35 18.53 9.02
C LYS A 84 -15.34 19.66 8.79
N THR A 85 -16.65 19.37 8.77
CA THR A 85 -17.69 20.39 8.64
C THR A 85 -17.83 21.24 9.89
N ALA A 86 -17.57 20.70 11.08
CA ALA A 86 -17.63 21.45 12.34
C ALA A 86 -16.41 22.35 12.61
N LYS A 87 -15.31 22.18 11.86
CA LYS A 87 -14.07 22.98 11.99
C LYS A 87 -13.91 24.02 10.87
N SER A 88 -14.84 24.07 9.92
CA SER A 88 -14.90 25.07 8.86
C SER A 88 -15.98 26.09 9.13
#